data_AF-A0A527GNU9-F1
#
_entry.id   AF-A0A527GNU9-F1
#
_cell.length_a   1.000
_cell.length_b   1.000
_cell.length_c   1.000
_cell.angle_alpha   90.00
_cell.angle_beta   90.00
_cell.angle_gamma   90.00
#
_symmetry.space_group_name_H-M   'P 1'
#
loop_
_entity.id
_entity.type
_entity.pdbx_description
1 polymer ?
#
loop_
_entity_poly.entity_id
_entity_poly.type
_entity_poly.pdbx_seq_one_letter_code
_entity_poly.pdbx_strand_id
1 'polypeptide(L)'
;LVARGLVHICGFTPSDAAHVLGKQSNWDPAAARLGAELFSRRRDGRGQAIAATSEALAQRVLVTLTRWSAEYILETAFAEDGLDGAATVAHALVQRAVDAHPGIARFSVALDRPVIGLGASAPLHYAGLPPLIGNGCIVPEDTDVANALGAVVGQVRVSAEARVSQPREGLFRLASGQTVRDFTEEEKAIAAAEADVRAIVAERAKNAGTDSAEIDVSTEFKVSTVENQRMFIEAHVVAVASGRPRIAV
;
A
#
# COMPACT_ATOMS: atom_id res chain seq x y z
N LEU A 1 -0.71 7.43 33.37
CA LEU A 1 -0.76 6.31 32.40
C LEU A 1 -1.68 6.66 31.22
N VAL A 2 -2.99 6.84 31.41
CA VAL A 2 -3.93 7.30 30.36
C VAL A 2 -3.61 8.71 29.84
N ALA A 3 -3.42 9.69 30.72
CA ALA A 3 -3.09 11.07 30.34
C ALA A 3 -1.69 11.26 29.69
N ARG A 4 -0.84 10.22 29.69
CA ARG A 4 0.49 10.23 29.03
C ARG A 4 0.48 9.49 27.69
N GLY A 5 -0.67 9.07 27.18
CA GLY A 5 -0.78 8.27 25.95
C GLY A 5 -0.32 6.82 26.07
N LEU A 6 0.33 6.44 27.17
CA LEU A 6 0.91 5.11 27.37
C LEU A 6 -0.12 3.97 27.51
N VAL A 7 -1.40 4.29 27.79
CA VAL A 7 -2.50 3.30 27.87
C VAL A 7 -3.32 3.24 26.57
N HIS A 8 -3.06 4.13 25.60
CA HIS A 8 -3.65 3.97 24.26
C HIS A 8 -2.99 2.83 23.45
N ILE A 9 -1.87 2.28 23.94
CA ILE A 9 -1.10 1.19 23.29
C ILE A 9 -1.02 -0.03 24.23
N CYS A 10 -2.14 -0.41 24.86
CA CYS A 10 -2.25 -1.73 25.48
C CYS A 10 -3.67 -2.27 25.25
N GLY A 11 -3.77 -3.25 24.35
CA GLY A 11 -5.03 -3.90 24.00
C GLY A 11 -4.78 -5.34 23.63
N PHE A 12 -5.80 -6.18 23.76
CA PHE A 12 -5.74 -7.56 23.32
C PHE A 12 -5.67 -7.59 21.78
N THR A 13 -4.58 -8.13 21.25
CA THR A 13 -4.27 -8.18 19.83
C THR A 13 -4.47 -9.58 19.25
N PRO A 14 -4.49 -9.74 17.91
CA PRO A 14 -4.43 -11.05 17.28
C PRO A 14 -3.19 -11.88 17.71
N SER A 15 -2.07 -11.23 18.02
CA SER A 15 -0.89 -11.90 18.56
C SER A 15 -1.17 -12.51 19.94
N ASP A 16 -1.87 -11.80 20.83
CA ASP A 16 -2.28 -12.36 22.13
C ASP A 16 -3.21 -13.57 21.94
N ALA A 17 -4.16 -13.48 21.01
CA ALA A 17 -5.02 -14.61 20.64
C ALA A 17 -4.22 -15.82 20.15
N ALA A 18 -3.16 -15.59 19.36
CA ALA A 18 -2.26 -16.64 18.92
C ALA A 18 -1.51 -17.31 20.08
N HIS A 19 -1.05 -16.53 21.07
CA HIS A 19 -0.38 -17.06 22.27
C HIS A 19 -1.33 -17.86 23.16
N VAL A 20 -2.58 -17.40 23.33
CA VAL A 20 -3.63 -18.14 24.06
C VAL A 20 -3.84 -19.53 23.46
N LEU A 21 -3.88 -19.62 22.13
CA LEU A 21 -4.07 -20.86 21.39
C LEU A 21 -2.78 -21.68 21.20
N GLY A 22 -1.64 -21.21 21.72
CA GLY A 22 -0.35 -21.89 21.56
C GLY A 22 0.18 -21.90 20.12
N LYS A 23 -0.32 -21.01 19.25
CA LYS A 23 0.12 -20.88 17.86
C LYS A 23 1.35 -19.98 17.69
N GLN A 24 1.73 -19.25 18.74
CA GLN A 24 2.93 -18.44 18.85
C GLN A 24 3.53 -18.55 20.25
N SER A 25 4.84 -18.35 20.36
CA SER A 25 5.60 -18.45 21.62
C SER A 25 6.65 -17.35 21.77
N ASN A 26 6.48 -16.24 21.06
CA ASN A 26 7.49 -15.17 20.96
C ASN A 26 7.40 -14.20 22.16
N TRP A 27 6.27 -14.20 22.87
CA TRP A 27 5.96 -13.33 24.01
C TRP A 27 5.35 -14.14 25.17
N ASP A 28 5.00 -13.46 26.28
CA ASP A 28 4.45 -14.09 27.49
C ASP A 28 3.00 -14.61 27.27
N PRO A 29 2.78 -15.94 27.24
CA PRO A 29 1.44 -16.49 27.06
C PRO A 29 0.53 -16.31 28.30
N ALA A 30 1.10 -16.12 29.50
CA ALA A 30 0.31 -15.89 30.70
C ALA A 30 -0.38 -14.52 30.66
N ALA A 31 0.35 -13.48 30.22
CA ALA A 31 -0.21 -12.15 30.01
C ALA A 31 -1.35 -12.17 28.97
N ALA A 32 -1.15 -12.87 27.85
CA ALA A 32 -2.17 -13.02 26.81
C ALA A 32 -3.45 -13.72 27.32
N ARG A 33 -3.31 -14.77 28.14
CA ARG A 33 -4.44 -15.47 28.77
C ARG A 33 -5.22 -14.58 29.72
N LEU A 34 -4.54 -13.82 30.58
CA LEU A 34 -5.21 -12.87 31.46
C LEU A 34 -5.96 -11.79 30.67
N GLY A 35 -5.37 -11.29 29.57
CA GLY A 35 -6.04 -10.37 28.66
C GLY A 35 -7.31 -10.97 28.04
N ALA A 36 -7.24 -12.20 27.55
CA ALA A 36 -8.38 -12.90 26.98
C ALA A 36 -9.49 -13.18 28.02
N GLU A 37 -9.13 -13.52 29.27
CA GLU A 37 -10.09 -13.70 30.35
C GLU A 37 -10.83 -12.41 30.71
N LEU A 38 -10.14 -11.28 30.70
CA LEU A 38 -10.77 -9.98 30.94
C LEU A 38 -11.70 -9.59 29.78
N PHE A 39 -11.29 -9.86 28.54
CA PHE A 39 -12.11 -9.54 27.36
C PHE A 39 -13.32 -10.47 27.20
N SER A 40 -13.20 -11.76 27.51
CA SER A 40 -14.30 -12.72 27.38
C SER A 40 -15.49 -12.36 28.28
N ARG A 41 -15.21 -11.76 29.45
CA ARG A 41 -16.20 -11.28 30.43
C ARG A 41 -16.91 -9.99 30.04
N ARG A 42 -16.39 -9.23 29.06
CA ARG A 42 -17.07 -8.02 28.57
C ARG A 42 -18.46 -8.38 28.06
N ARG A 43 -19.39 -7.45 28.20
CA ARG A 43 -20.77 -7.65 27.78
C ARG A 43 -21.00 -7.11 26.38
N ASP A 44 -21.73 -7.86 25.57
CA ASP A 44 -22.25 -7.39 24.29
C ASP A 44 -23.49 -6.48 24.49
N GLY A 45 -24.08 -6.01 23.39
CA GLY A 45 -25.29 -5.17 23.41
C GLY A 45 -26.53 -5.85 24.00
N ARG A 46 -26.46 -7.16 24.28
CA ARG A 46 -27.53 -7.97 24.92
C ARG A 46 -27.19 -8.32 26.37
N GLY A 47 -26.09 -7.81 26.92
CA GLY A 47 -25.66 -8.09 28.29
C GLY A 47 -25.03 -9.47 28.48
N GLN A 48 -24.72 -10.20 27.39
CA GLN A 48 -24.09 -11.53 27.46
C GLN A 48 -22.57 -11.42 27.37
N ALA A 49 -21.85 -12.38 27.95
CA ALA A 49 -20.39 -12.43 27.83
C ALA A 49 -20.01 -12.59 26.34
N ILE A 50 -18.98 -11.87 25.88
CA ILE A 50 -18.56 -11.91 24.47
C ILE A 50 -18.09 -13.32 24.05
N ALA A 51 -17.54 -14.10 24.98
CA ALA A 51 -17.16 -15.49 24.77
C ALA A 51 -17.23 -16.30 26.07
N ALA A 52 -17.44 -17.61 25.97
CA ALA A 52 -17.50 -18.52 27.12
C ALA A 52 -16.12 -18.78 27.74
N THR A 53 -15.05 -18.78 26.93
CA THR A 53 -13.67 -19.01 27.38
C THR A 53 -12.69 -18.10 26.64
N SER A 54 -11.46 -18.00 27.17
CA SER A 54 -10.36 -17.27 26.55
C SER A 54 -9.98 -17.85 25.20
N GLU A 55 -9.99 -19.17 25.06
CA GLU A 55 -9.72 -19.89 23.81
C GLU A 55 -10.81 -19.64 22.78
N ALA A 56 -12.09 -19.62 23.19
CA ALA A 56 -13.20 -19.31 22.31
C ALA A 56 -13.10 -17.87 21.77
N LEU A 57 -12.74 -16.91 22.63
CA LEU A 57 -12.46 -15.54 22.22
C LEU A 57 -11.29 -15.48 21.23
N ALA A 58 -10.16 -16.11 21.58
CA ALA A 58 -8.96 -16.10 20.77
C ALA A 58 -9.20 -16.73 19.39
N GLN A 59 -9.91 -17.85 19.34
CA GLN A 59 -10.30 -18.50 18.09
C GLN A 59 -11.18 -17.59 17.24
N ARG A 60 -12.17 -16.93 17.86
CA ARG A 60 -13.03 -15.97 17.16
C ARG A 60 -12.22 -14.80 16.60
N VAL A 61 -11.26 -14.25 17.35
CA VAL A 61 -10.38 -13.17 16.87
C VAL A 61 -9.60 -13.60 15.63
N LEU A 62 -8.95 -14.77 15.65
CA LEU A 62 -8.17 -15.23 14.50
C LEU A 62 -9.06 -15.53 13.29
N VAL A 63 -10.22 -16.17 13.49
CA VAL A 63 -11.18 -16.45 12.40
C VAL A 63 -11.70 -15.15 11.78
N THR A 64 -12.08 -14.17 12.62
CA THR A 64 -12.52 -12.85 12.13
C THR A 64 -11.42 -12.14 11.36
N LEU A 65 -10.17 -12.17 11.85
CA LEU A 65 -9.04 -11.56 11.15
C LEU A 65 -8.81 -12.20 9.77
N THR A 66 -8.82 -13.54 9.68
CA THR A 66 -8.68 -14.25 8.40
C THR A 66 -9.84 -13.92 7.46
N ARG A 67 -11.08 -13.86 7.97
CA ARG A 67 -12.25 -13.46 7.18
C ARG A 67 -12.14 -12.05 6.64
N TRP A 68 -11.83 -11.07 7.48
CA TRP A 68 -11.66 -9.69 7.06
C TRP A 68 -10.54 -9.55 6.05
N SER A 69 -9.43 -10.28 6.23
CA SER A 69 -8.35 -10.30 5.24
C SER A 69 -8.86 -10.78 3.87
N ALA A 70 -9.68 -11.83 3.81
CA ALA A 70 -10.29 -12.28 2.56
C ALA A 70 -11.22 -11.23 1.93
N GLU A 71 -12.08 -10.60 2.75
CA GLU A 71 -13.01 -9.56 2.31
C GLU A 71 -12.26 -8.35 1.74
N TYR A 72 -11.21 -7.87 2.40
CA TYR A 72 -10.39 -6.76 1.91
C TYR A 72 -9.64 -7.08 0.61
N ILE A 73 -9.15 -8.32 0.47
CA ILE A 73 -8.50 -8.76 -0.77
C ILE A 73 -9.51 -8.79 -1.93
N LEU A 74 -10.70 -9.35 -1.70
CA LEU A 74 -11.77 -9.38 -2.70
C LEU A 74 -12.26 -7.96 -3.05
N GLU A 75 -12.37 -7.07 -2.05
CA GLU A 75 -12.75 -5.67 -2.24
C GLU A 75 -11.77 -4.97 -3.17
N THR A 76 -10.47 -5.17 -2.93
CA THR A 76 -9.40 -4.62 -3.76
C THR A 76 -9.47 -5.18 -5.17
N ALA A 77 -9.64 -6.49 -5.33
CA ALA A 77 -9.74 -7.13 -6.64
C ALA A 77 -10.95 -6.61 -7.45
N PHE A 78 -12.12 -6.51 -6.83
CA PHE A 78 -13.31 -5.98 -7.50
C PHE A 78 -13.16 -4.50 -7.88
N ALA A 79 -12.48 -3.70 -7.05
CA ALA A 79 -12.20 -2.31 -7.38
C ALA A 79 -11.28 -2.19 -8.62
N GLU A 80 -10.23 -3.00 -8.69
CA GLU A 80 -9.34 -3.08 -9.86
C GLU A 80 -10.08 -3.56 -11.13
N ASP A 81 -11.09 -4.43 -10.97
CA ASP A 81 -11.96 -4.87 -12.06
C ASP A 81 -13.02 -3.82 -12.47
N GLY A 82 -13.00 -2.62 -11.87
CA GLY A 82 -13.89 -1.51 -12.21
C GLY A 82 -15.27 -1.57 -11.55
N LEU A 83 -15.44 -2.40 -10.51
CA LEU A 83 -16.65 -2.46 -9.70
C LEU A 83 -16.52 -1.56 -8.45
N ASP A 84 -17.65 -1.28 -7.80
CA ASP A 84 -17.63 -0.76 -6.43
C ASP A 84 -17.21 -1.90 -5.49
N GLY A 85 -15.92 -1.98 -5.15
CA GLY A 85 -15.37 -3.09 -4.38
C GLY A 85 -16.07 -3.31 -3.04
N ALA A 86 -16.29 -2.23 -2.28
CA ALA A 86 -16.89 -2.31 -0.95
C ALA A 86 -18.35 -2.76 -1.03
N ALA A 87 -19.14 -2.18 -1.95
CA ALA A 87 -20.52 -2.58 -2.14
C ALA A 87 -20.63 -4.02 -2.68
N THR A 88 -19.71 -4.43 -3.56
CA THR A 88 -19.69 -5.76 -4.17
C THR A 88 -19.36 -6.83 -3.14
N VAL A 89 -18.34 -6.64 -2.29
CA VAL A 89 -18.02 -7.58 -1.20
C VAL A 89 -19.15 -7.67 -0.18
N ALA A 90 -19.78 -6.53 0.15
CA ALA A 90 -20.92 -6.51 1.08
C ALA A 90 -22.19 -7.16 0.52
N HIS A 91 -22.24 -7.40 -0.80
CA HIS A 91 -23.42 -7.97 -1.45
C HIS A 91 -23.69 -9.40 -0.95
N ALA A 92 -24.97 -9.70 -0.69
CA ALA A 92 -25.39 -10.95 -0.06
C ALA A 92 -24.94 -12.22 -0.82
N LEU A 93 -24.86 -12.16 -2.16
CA LEU A 93 -24.40 -13.29 -2.97
C LEU A 93 -22.90 -13.56 -2.79
N VAL A 94 -22.09 -12.51 -2.65
CA VAL A 94 -20.64 -12.63 -2.41
C VAL A 94 -20.40 -13.12 -0.99
N GLN A 95 -21.06 -12.54 0.01
CA GLN A 95 -20.99 -13.02 1.40
C GLN A 95 -21.36 -14.49 1.52
N ARG A 96 -22.43 -14.91 0.83
CA ARG A 96 -22.85 -16.32 0.78
C ARG A 96 -21.80 -17.23 0.13
N ALA A 97 -21.09 -16.75 -0.88
CA ALA A 97 -19.99 -17.46 -1.52
C ALA A 97 -18.77 -17.59 -0.59
N VAL A 98 -18.35 -16.50 0.07
CA VAL A 98 -17.25 -16.47 1.04
C VAL A 98 -17.53 -17.39 2.24
N ASP A 99 -18.78 -17.40 2.73
CA ASP A 99 -19.22 -18.29 3.80
C ASP A 99 -19.37 -19.76 3.37
N ALA A 100 -19.16 -20.07 2.10
CA ALA A 100 -19.43 -21.37 1.49
C ALA A 100 -20.82 -21.92 1.87
N HIS A 101 -21.80 -21.02 2.01
CA HIS A 101 -23.07 -21.35 2.63
C HIS A 101 -23.93 -22.21 1.68
N PRO A 102 -24.36 -23.41 2.10
CA PRO A 102 -25.05 -24.36 1.21
C PRO A 102 -26.47 -23.90 0.88
N GLY A 103 -26.94 -24.20 -0.33
CA GLY A 103 -28.32 -23.96 -0.74
C GLY A 103 -28.64 -24.57 -2.10
N ILE A 104 -29.86 -24.33 -2.58
CA ILE A 104 -30.33 -24.80 -3.90
C ILE A 104 -29.48 -24.13 -5.00
N ALA A 105 -29.35 -22.81 -4.96
CA ALA A 105 -28.40 -22.08 -5.79
C ALA A 105 -27.02 -22.07 -5.12
N ARG A 106 -26.01 -22.54 -5.84
CA ARG A 106 -24.61 -22.53 -5.43
C ARG A 106 -23.94 -21.27 -5.95
N PHE A 107 -23.33 -20.51 -5.05
CA PHE A 107 -22.49 -19.36 -5.38
C PHE A 107 -21.05 -19.67 -5.03
N SER A 108 -20.13 -19.19 -5.85
CA SER A 108 -18.70 -19.27 -5.64
C SER A 108 -18.05 -17.99 -6.13
N VAL A 109 -17.04 -17.53 -5.40
CA VAL A 109 -16.14 -16.45 -5.79
C VAL A 109 -14.72 -16.98 -5.69
N ALA A 110 -13.90 -16.67 -6.67
CA ALA A 110 -12.50 -17.08 -6.69
C ALA A 110 -11.66 -15.97 -7.32
N LEU A 111 -10.53 -15.66 -6.68
CA LEU A 111 -9.48 -14.87 -7.31
C LEU A 111 -8.89 -15.66 -8.49
N ASP A 112 -8.49 -14.96 -9.54
CA ASP A 112 -7.85 -15.59 -10.70
C ASP A 112 -6.38 -15.98 -10.43
N ARG A 113 -5.77 -15.39 -9.40
CA ARG A 113 -4.38 -15.59 -8.98
C ARG A 113 -4.30 -15.96 -7.49
N PRO A 114 -3.25 -16.70 -7.07
CA PRO A 114 -3.04 -16.98 -5.66
C PRO A 114 -2.65 -15.71 -4.90
N VAL A 115 -3.01 -15.67 -3.62
CA VAL A 115 -2.54 -14.63 -2.70
C VAL A 115 -1.13 -14.98 -2.24
N ILE A 116 -0.22 -14.01 -2.23
CA ILE A 116 1.10 -14.16 -1.64
C ILE A 116 1.08 -13.58 -0.23
N GLY A 117 1.19 -14.43 0.78
CA GLY A 117 1.24 -14.01 2.18
C GLY A 117 2.65 -13.55 2.54
N LEU A 118 2.79 -12.27 2.89
CA LEU A 118 4.07 -11.67 3.28
C LEU A 118 4.04 -11.23 4.76
N GLY A 119 5.20 -11.28 5.42
CA GLY A 119 5.38 -10.96 6.83
C GLY A 119 5.47 -12.19 7.73
N ALA A 120 6.10 -12.01 8.90
CA ALA A 120 6.40 -13.10 9.85
C ALA A 120 5.15 -13.83 10.36
N SER A 121 4.00 -13.15 10.43
CA SER A 121 2.74 -13.72 10.89
C SER A 121 1.84 -14.27 9.77
N ALA A 122 2.26 -14.16 8.50
CA ALA A 122 1.50 -14.66 7.35
C ALA A 122 1.13 -16.16 7.45
N PRO A 123 2.04 -17.08 7.85
CA PRO A 123 1.68 -18.50 7.99
C PRO A 123 0.54 -18.73 8.98
N LEU A 124 0.46 -17.91 10.03
CA LEU A 124 -0.57 -18.00 11.05
C LEU A 124 -1.92 -17.46 10.55
N HIS A 125 -1.92 -16.24 10.01
CA HIS A 125 -3.16 -15.52 9.71
C HIS A 125 -3.80 -15.96 8.38
N TYR A 126 -3.01 -16.45 7.43
CA TYR A 126 -3.48 -16.77 6.09
C TYR A 126 -3.64 -18.27 5.80
N ALA A 127 -3.32 -19.15 6.76
CA ALA A 127 -3.56 -20.60 6.62
C ALA A 127 -5.03 -20.95 6.28
N GLY A 128 -5.99 -20.17 6.80
CA GLY A 128 -7.42 -20.35 6.54
C GLY A 128 -7.96 -19.53 5.37
N LEU A 129 -7.11 -18.79 4.65
CA LEU A 129 -7.52 -17.90 3.57
C LEU A 129 -8.04 -18.64 2.32
N PRO A 130 -7.40 -19.73 1.84
CA PRO A 130 -7.78 -20.36 0.57
C PRO A 130 -9.27 -20.66 0.35
N PRO A 131 -10.02 -21.25 1.31
CA PRO A 131 -11.44 -21.49 1.11
C PRO A 131 -12.29 -20.22 0.98
N LEU A 132 -11.82 -19.07 1.48
CA LEU A 132 -12.57 -17.80 1.47
C LEU A 132 -12.36 -17.02 0.16
N ILE A 133 -11.18 -17.15 -0.44
CA ILE A 133 -10.79 -16.44 -1.68
C ILE A 133 -10.92 -17.32 -2.94
N GLY A 134 -11.29 -18.59 -2.78
CA GLY A 134 -11.45 -19.55 -3.88
C GLY A 134 -10.17 -19.89 -4.66
N ASN A 135 -8.99 -19.56 -4.12
CA ASN A 135 -7.68 -19.82 -4.73
C ASN A 135 -6.61 -20.07 -3.64
N GLY A 136 -5.39 -20.46 -4.02
CA GLY A 136 -4.31 -20.72 -3.08
C GLY A 136 -3.79 -19.47 -2.36
N CYS A 137 -3.17 -19.69 -1.20
CA CYS A 137 -2.35 -18.71 -0.51
C CYS A 137 -0.93 -19.29 -0.37
N ILE A 138 0.05 -18.64 -1.00
CA ILE A 138 1.45 -19.05 -0.99
C ILE A 138 2.18 -18.16 0.00
N VAL A 139 2.85 -18.78 0.98
CA VAL A 139 3.71 -18.06 1.93
C VAL A 139 5.15 -18.47 1.64
N PRO A 140 6.00 -17.57 1.12
CA PRO A 140 7.41 -17.86 0.87
C PRO A 140 8.18 -18.19 2.15
N GLU A 141 9.29 -18.93 2.03
CA GLU A 141 10.14 -19.29 3.18
C GLU A 141 10.67 -18.04 3.92
N ASP A 142 11.15 -17.04 3.18
CA ASP A 142 11.70 -15.78 3.71
C ASP A 142 10.63 -14.67 3.89
N THR A 143 9.39 -15.06 4.17
CA THR A 143 8.25 -14.12 4.28
C THR A 143 8.46 -13.03 5.34
N ASP A 144 9.21 -13.32 6.39
CA ASP A 144 9.49 -12.41 7.51
C ASP A 144 10.44 -11.26 7.13
N VAL A 145 11.27 -11.44 6.10
CA VAL A 145 12.19 -10.43 5.57
C VAL A 145 11.78 -9.90 4.19
N ALA A 146 10.62 -10.32 3.67
CA ALA A 146 10.16 -9.97 2.32
C ALA A 146 10.15 -8.46 2.03
N ASN A 147 9.79 -7.62 3.02
CA ASN A 147 9.85 -6.17 2.86
C ASN A 147 11.28 -5.64 2.70
N ALA A 148 12.24 -6.21 3.44
CA ALA A 148 13.65 -5.85 3.32
C ALA A 148 14.22 -6.32 1.98
N LEU A 149 13.86 -7.54 1.55
CA LEU A 149 14.24 -8.06 0.24
C LEU A 149 13.67 -7.17 -0.87
N GLY A 150 12.37 -6.84 -0.80
CA GLY A 150 11.67 -5.95 -1.73
C GLY A 150 12.30 -4.57 -1.86
N ALA A 151 12.80 -4.01 -0.75
CA ALA A 151 13.52 -2.74 -0.76
C ALA A 151 14.88 -2.83 -1.48
N VAL A 152 15.57 -3.98 -1.39
CA VAL A 152 16.88 -4.19 -2.02
C VAL A 152 16.76 -4.57 -3.50
N VAL A 153 15.73 -5.35 -3.87
CA VAL A 153 15.48 -5.77 -5.27
C VAL A 153 14.57 -4.83 -6.04
N GLY A 154 14.03 -3.80 -5.38
CA GLY A 154 13.09 -2.83 -5.96
C GLY A 154 13.72 -2.00 -7.07
N GLN A 155 12.90 -1.63 -8.06
CA GLN A 155 13.34 -0.69 -9.10
C GLN A 155 13.72 0.65 -8.46
N VAL A 156 14.91 1.16 -8.79
CA VAL A 156 15.31 2.53 -8.51
C VAL A 156 14.41 3.43 -9.34
N ARG A 157 13.64 4.30 -8.68
CA ARG A 157 12.85 5.35 -9.32
C ARG A 157 13.21 6.69 -8.69
N VAL A 158 13.77 7.61 -9.48
CA VAL A 158 14.13 8.96 -9.04
C VAL A 158 13.52 9.98 -9.98
N SER A 159 13.06 11.11 -9.43
CA SER A 159 12.50 12.21 -10.22
C SER A 159 13.25 13.51 -9.97
N ALA A 160 13.17 14.42 -10.94
CA ALA A 160 13.58 15.81 -10.82
C ALA A 160 12.60 16.68 -11.58
N GLU A 161 12.40 17.89 -11.07
CA GLU A 161 11.47 18.86 -11.63
C GLU A 161 12.16 20.20 -11.88
N ALA A 162 11.69 20.89 -12.91
CA ALA A 162 12.06 22.25 -13.23
C ALA A 162 10.81 23.05 -13.59
N ARG A 163 10.81 24.33 -13.22
CA ARG A 163 9.70 25.24 -13.49
C ARG A 163 10.17 26.38 -14.37
N VAL A 164 9.43 26.62 -15.46
CA VAL A 164 9.62 27.80 -16.31
C VAL A 164 8.45 28.74 -16.05
N SER A 165 8.72 29.96 -15.60
CA SER A 165 7.70 31.01 -15.41
C SER A 165 7.99 32.22 -16.29
N GLN A 166 7.00 33.07 -16.53
CA GLN A 166 7.18 34.33 -17.27
C GLN A 166 6.95 35.54 -16.36
N PRO A 167 7.97 35.98 -15.59
CA PRO A 167 7.83 37.12 -14.69
C PRO A 167 7.56 38.46 -15.40
N ARG A 168 8.02 38.59 -16.66
CA ARG A 168 7.76 39.73 -17.55
C ARG A 168 7.57 39.21 -18.96
N GLU A 169 6.74 39.87 -19.75
CA GLU A 169 6.57 39.53 -21.16
C GLU A 169 7.93 39.52 -21.88
N GLY A 170 8.19 38.45 -22.64
CA GLY A 170 9.48 38.22 -23.31
C GLY A 170 10.63 37.75 -22.41
N LEU A 171 10.42 37.53 -21.10
CA LEU A 171 11.42 36.99 -20.17
C LEU A 171 10.91 35.70 -19.53
N PHE A 172 11.56 34.58 -19.82
CA PHE A 172 11.24 33.26 -19.29
C PHE A 172 12.30 32.85 -18.25
N ARG A 173 11.86 32.60 -17.03
CA ARG A 173 12.72 32.22 -15.91
C ARG A 173 12.60 30.74 -15.61
N LEU A 174 13.70 30.03 -15.83
CA LEU A 174 13.89 28.64 -15.43
C LEU A 174 14.38 28.58 -13.99
N ALA A 175 13.69 27.84 -13.14
CA ALA A 175 14.14 27.38 -11.84
C ALA A 175 14.33 25.86 -11.89
N SER A 176 15.56 25.40 -11.67
CA SER A 176 15.92 23.97 -11.69
C SER A 176 16.98 23.69 -10.62
N GLY A 177 16.66 22.82 -9.66
CA GLY A 177 17.49 22.58 -8.48
C GLY A 177 17.75 23.87 -7.69
N GLN A 178 19.02 24.25 -7.55
CA GLN A 178 19.45 25.50 -6.90
C GLN A 178 19.79 26.62 -7.90
N THR A 179 19.55 26.40 -9.20
CA THR A 179 19.90 27.34 -10.26
C THR A 179 18.67 28.07 -10.78
N VAL A 180 18.86 29.36 -11.08
CA VAL A 180 17.86 30.20 -11.74
C VAL A 180 18.51 30.84 -12.96
N ARG A 181 17.87 30.72 -14.13
CA ARG A 181 18.36 31.26 -15.39
C ARG A 181 17.23 31.91 -16.16
N ASP A 182 17.53 33.03 -16.80
CA ASP A 182 16.57 33.78 -17.59
C ASP A 182 16.87 33.60 -19.10
N PHE A 183 15.81 33.46 -19.89
CA PHE A 183 15.83 33.28 -21.33
C PHE A 183 14.87 34.28 -21.99
N THR A 184 15.14 34.64 -23.24
CA THR A 184 14.26 35.54 -24.02
C THR A 184 13.27 34.80 -24.90
N GLU A 185 13.36 33.46 -24.97
CA GLU A 185 12.54 32.61 -25.82
C GLU A 185 12.00 31.43 -25.00
N GLU A 186 10.69 31.15 -25.12
CA GLU A 186 10.00 30.08 -24.40
C GLU A 186 10.63 28.71 -24.71
N GLU A 187 10.83 28.41 -25.99
CA GLU A 187 11.35 27.12 -26.47
C GLU A 187 12.75 26.82 -25.91
N LYS A 188 13.61 27.85 -25.83
CA LYS A 188 14.95 27.73 -25.22
C LYS A 188 14.88 27.47 -23.73
N ALA A 189 13.94 28.11 -23.02
CA ALA A 189 13.75 27.89 -21.59
C ALA A 189 13.27 26.46 -21.28
N ILE A 190 12.33 25.94 -22.08
CA ILE A 190 11.81 24.57 -21.96
C ILE A 190 12.90 23.54 -22.30
N ALA A 191 13.62 23.72 -23.41
CA ALA A 191 14.71 22.82 -23.78
C ALA A 191 15.83 22.78 -22.71
N ALA A 192 16.15 23.92 -22.11
CA ALA A 192 17.09 23.99 -20.99
C ALA A 192 16.54 23.29 -19.74
N ALA A 193 15.25 23.44 -19.46
CA ALA A 193 14.59 22.76 -18.34
C ALA A 193 14.64 21.23 -18.50
N GLU A 194 14.29 20.72 -19.69
CA GLU A 194 14.34 19.28 -20.01
C GLU A 194 15.77 18.72 -19.89
N ALA A 195 16.76 19.45 -20.41
CA ALA A 195 18.16 19.06 -20.30
C ALA A 195 18.63 19.00 -18.84
N ASP A 196 18.25 19.98 -18.02
CA ASP A 196 18.59 20.00 -16.60
C ASP A 196 17.97 18.82 -15.86
N VAL A 197 16.65 18.63 -15.96
CA VAL A 197 15.98 17.57 -15.20
C VAL A 197 16.48 16.20 -15.62
N ARG A 198 16.78 16.00 -16.92
CA ARG A 198 17.38 14.76 -17.44
C ARG A 198 18.77 14.52 -16.85
N ALA A 199 19.62 15.55 -16.78
CA ALA A 199 20.94 15.43 -16.17
C ALA A 199 20.85 15.12 -14.66
N ILE A 200 19.96 15.81 -13.94
CA ILE A 200 19.76 15.62 -12.51
C ILE A 200 19.26 14.20 -12.21
N VAL A 201 18.25 13.69 -12.93
CA VAL A 201 17.77 12.32 -12.70
C VAL A 201 18.77 11.26 -13.11
N ALA A 202 19.56 11.48 -14.17
CA ALA A 202 20.61 10.55 -14.57
C ALA A 202 21.69 10.42 -13.48
N GLU A 203 22.13 11.54 -12.90
CA GLU A 203 23.09 11.55 -11.81
C GLU A 203 22.51 10.89 -10.54
N ARG A 204 21.26 11.23 -10.19
CA ARG A 204 20.56 10.61 -9.04
C ARG A 204 20.38 9.11 -9.22
N ALA A 205 20.02 8.64 -10.41
CA ALA A 205 19.84 7.23 -10.71
C ALA A 205 21.16 6.46 -10.63
N LYS A 206 22.25 7.06 -11.12
CA LYS A 206 23.60 6.51 -11.00
C LYS A 206 24.04 6.39 -9.53
N ASN A 207 23.80 7.44 -8.73
CA ASN A 207 24.11 7.44 -7.30
C ASN A 207 23.25 6.44 -6.52
N ALA A 208 22.02 6.17 -6.98
CA ALA A 208 21.14 5.14 -6.45
C ALA A 208 21.49 3.71 -6.95
N GLY A 209 22.54 3.55 -7.76
CA GLY A 209 23.08 2.26 -8.15
C GLY A 209 22.55 1.68 -9.46
N THR A 210 21.98 2.50 -10.34
CA THR A 210 21.49 2.06 -11.67
C THR A 210 22.38 2.60 -12.79
N ASP A 211 22.99 1.73 -13.59
CA ASP A 211 23.85 2.12 -14.73
C ASP A 211 23.09 2.37 -16.03
N SER A 212 21.91 1.76 -16.17
CA SER A 212 21.06 1.86 -17.36
C SER A 212 19.63 2.20 -16.94
N ALA A 213 19.43 3.44 -16.51
CA ALA A 213 18.09 3.95 -16.20
C ALA A 213 17.40 4.43 -17.47
N GLU A 214 16.15 4.01 -17.67
CA GLU A 214 15.25 4.61 -18.66
C GLU A 214 14.74 5.93 -18.10
N ILE A 215 14.80 7.00 -18.90
CA ILE A 215 14.43 8.35 -18.47
C ILE A 215 13.27 8.85 -19.33
N ASP A 216 12.12 9.00 -18.69
CA ASP A 216 10.95 9.66 -19.26
C ASP A 216 10.90 11.12 -18.83
N VAL A 217 10.54 12.00 -19.77
CA VAL A 217 10.36 13.44 -19.51
C VAL A 217 8.95 13.82 -19.94
N SER A 218 8.21 14.48 -19.05
CA SER A 218 6.89 15.00 -19.30
C SER A 218 6.86 16.50 -19.00
N THR A 219 6.25 17.27 -19.90
CA THR A 219 6.12 18.72 -19.76
C THR A 219 4.64 19.08 -19.72
N GLU A 220 4.22 19.72 -18.63
CA GLU A 220 2.87 20.25 -18.46
C GLU A 220 2.88 21.76 -18.63
N PHE A 221 2.09 22.26 -19.60
CA PHE A 221 1.97 23.69 -19.88
C PHE A 221 0.69 24.25 -19.27
N LYS A 222 0.85 25.33 -18.50
CA LYS A 222 -0.26 26.15 -18.04
C LYS A 222 -0.29 27.44 -18.84
N VAL A 223 -1.25 27.50 -19.74
CA VAL A 223 -1.45 28.58 -20.70
C VAL A 223 -2.85 29.13 -20.54
N SER A 224 -2.99 30.45 -20.64
CA SER A 224 -4.29 31.13 -20.69
C SER A 224 -4.47 31.80 -22.04
N THR A 225 -5.71 32.06 -22.42
CA THR A 225 -6.05 32.82 -23.63
C THR A 225 -6.63 34.16 -23.21
N VAL A 226 -5.97 35.25 -23.60
CA VAL A 226 -6.45 36.63 -23.37
C VAL A 226 -6.54 37.30 -24.74
N GLU A 227 -7.70 37.86 -25.08
CA GLU A 227 -7.92 38.58 -26.35
C GLU A 227 -7.49 37.80 -27.62
N ASN A 228 -7.79 36.49 -27.68
CA ASN A 228 -7.35 35.57 -28.75
C ASN A 228 -5.83 35.37 -28.88
N GLN A 229 -5.03 35.80 -27.91
CA GLN A 229 -3.59 35.56 -27.85
C GLN A 229 -3.24 34.54 -26.74
N ARG A 230 -2.30 33.64 -27.05
CA ARG A 230 -1.77 32.65 -26.11
C ARG A 230 -0.87 33.34 -25.09
N MET A 231 -1.28 33.34 -23.82
CA MET A 231 -0.51 33.89 -22.71
C MET A 231 0.12 32.74 -21.90
N PHE A 232 1.44 32.63 -21.93
CA PHE A 232 2.19 31.67 -21.13
C PHE A 232 2.16 32.09 -19.65
N ILE A 233 1.77 31.17 -18.76
CA ILE A 233 1.82 31.41 -17.30
C ILE A 233 3.05 30.69 -16.73
N GLU A 234 3.06 29.38 -16.90
CA GLU A 234 4.13 28.51 -16.40
C GLU A 234 4.16 27.19 -17.15
N ALA A 235 5.32 26.53 -17.13
CA ALA A 235 5.47 25.14 -17.51
C ALA A 235 6.16 24.38 -16.38
N HIS A 236 5.69 23.16 -16.14
CA HIS A 236 6.27 22.22 -15.20
C HIS A 236 6.87 21.05 -15.97
N VAL A 237 8.19 20.90 -15.88
CA VAL A 237 8.94 19.85 -16.57
C VAL A 237 9.39 18.84 -15.53
N VAL A 238 8.97 17.59 -15.68
CA VAL A 238 9.30 16.51 -14.75
C VAL A 238 10.01 15.41 -15.52
N ALA A 239 11.20 15.02 -15.06
CA ALA A 239 11.86 13.81 -15.51
C ALA A 239 11.77 12.72 -14.44
N VAL A 240 11.58 11.47 -14.87
CA VAL A 240 11.59 10.29 -14.02
C VAL A 240 12.57 9.30 -14.63
N ALA A 241 13.60 8.94 -13.87
CA ALA A 241 14.50 7.84 -14.22
C ALA A 241 14.06 6.57 -13.47
N SER A 242 13.95 5.46 -14.18
CA SER A 242 13.62 4.15 -13.63
C SER A 242 14.63 3.08 -14.08
N GLY A 243 14.99 2.15 -13.19
CA GLY A 243 15.84 1.02 -13.58
C GLY A 243 16.13 0.07 -12.42
N ARG A 244 16.94 -0.95 -12.67
CA ARG A 244 17.28 -1.96 -11.66
C ARG A 244 18.59 -1.61 -10.96
N PRO A 245 18.65 -1.71 -9.63
CA PRO A 245 19.91 -1.51 -8.90
C PRO A 245 20.93 -2.60 -9.27
N ARG A 246 22.22 -2.28 -9.17
CA ARG A 246 23.29 -3.27 -9.28
C ARG A 246 23.09 -4.34 -8.20
N ILE A 247 22.83 -5.57 -8.62
CA ILE A 247 22.98 -6.73 -7.75
C ILE A 247 24.49 -6.96 -7.64
N ALA A 248 25.07 -6.67 -6.48
CA ALA A 248 26.43 -7.07 -6.18
C ALA A 248 26.48 -8.60 -6.16
N VAL A 249 27.30 -9.20 -7.04
CA VAL A 249 27.62 -10.64 -7.07
C VAL A 249 28.80 -10.90 -6.15
#